data_AF-A0A1I2P1U5-F1
#
_entry.id   AF-A0A1I2P1U5-F1
#
_cell.length_a   1.000
_cell.length_b   1.000
_cell.length_c   1.000
_cell.angle_alpha   90.00
_cell.angle_beta   90.00
_cell.angle_gamma   90.00
#
_symmetry.space_group_name_H-M   'P 1'
#
loop_
_entity.id
_entity.type
_entity.pdbx_description
1 polymer ?
#
loop_
_entity_poly.entity_id
_entity_poly.type
_entity_poly.pdbx_seq_one_letter_code
_entity_poly.pdbx_strand_id
1 'polypeptide(L)' 'MNEKSEITRREDVWTAAIVQYGIVLSSIVGIAGAQRYLLSRCIPLHVIERVLCAPIDARRTPMRAKVPTE' A
#
# COMPACT_ATOMS: atom_id res chain seq x y z
N MET A 1 -27.67 12.52 11.08
CA MET A 1 -27.06 11.41 10.33
C MET A 1 -25.61 11.77 10.08
N ASN A 2 -24.68 11.17 10.82
CA ASN A 2 -23.25 11.47 10.73
C ASN A 2 -22.57 10.13 10.39
N GLU A 3 -22.62 9.75 9.11
CA GLU A 3 -22.00 8.54 8.55
C GLU A 3 -20.48 8.73 8.43
N LYS A 4 -19.81 9.10 9.53
CA LYS A 4 -18.37 8.97 9.62
C LYS A 4 -18.08 7.49 9.74
N SER A 5 -17.88 6.88 8.56
CA SER A 5 -17.43 5.51 8.39
C SER A 5 -16.22 5.29 9.29
N GLU A 6 -16.43 4.63 10.43
CA GLU A 6 -15.35 4.02 11.19
C GLU A 6 -14.78 2.93 10.29
N ILE A 7 -13.76 3.28 9.51
CA ILE A 7 -12.92 2.29 8.84
C ILE A 7 -12.44 1.36 9.94
N THR A 8 -12.92 0.13 9.92
CA THR A 8 -12.61 -0.82 10.98
C THR A 8 -11.18 -1.31 10.78
N ARG A 9 -10.45 -1.53 11.87
CA ARG A 9 -9.06 -2.03 11.84
C ARG A 9 -8.86 -3.25 10.93
N ARG A 10 -9.91 -4.06 10.71
CA ARG A 10 -9.88 -5.23 9.80
C ARG A 10 -9.83 -4.82 8.32
N GLU A 11 -10.58 -3.79 7.94
CA GLU A 11 -10.58 -3.25 6.57
C GLU A 11 -9.22 -2.65 6.20
N ASP A 12 -8.55 -2.00 7.15
CA ASP A 12 -7.18 -1.51 6.96
C ASP A 12 -6.19 -2.65 6.71
N VAL A 13 -6.29 -3.74 7.47
CA VAL A 13 -5.40 -4.91 7.31
C VAL A 13 -5.61 -5.58 5.96
N TRP A 14 -6.86 -5.73 5.51
CA TRP A 14 -7.16 -6.28 4.19
C TRP A 14 -6.67 -5.38 3.06
N THR A 15 -6.89 -4.07 3.18
CA THR A 15 -6.39 -3.08 2.22
C THR A 15 -4.86 -3.13 2.12
N ALA A 16 -4.17 -3.18 3.27
CA ALA A 16 -2.71 -3.29 3.31
C ALA A 16 -2.20 -4.56 2.64
N ALA A 17 -2.85 -5.70 2.85
CA ALA A 17 -2.48 -6.96 2.22
C ALA A 17 -2.64 -6.92 0.69
N ILE A 18 -3.75 -6.35 0.20
CA ILE A 18 -4.00 -6.17 -1.24
C ILE A 18 -2.94 -5.26 -1.86
N VAL A 19 -2.62 -4.16 -1.20
CA VAL A 19 -1.58 -3.21 -1.62
C VAL A 19 -0.21 -3.89 -1.68
N GLN A 20 0.17 -4.64 -0.64
CA GLN A 20 1.43 -5.37 -0.61
C GLN A 20 1.53 -6.37 -1.77
N TYR A 21 0.44 -7.09 -2.05
CA TYR A 21 0.40 -7.99 -3.21
C TYR A 21 0.57 -7.22 -4.53
N GLY A 22 -0.09 -6.07 -4.70
CA GLY A 22 0.09 -5.23 -5.89
C GLY A 22 1.53 -4.73 -6.08
N ILE A 23 2.21 -4.39 -4.99
CA ILE A 23 3.63 -4.00 -5.03
C ILE A 23 4.49 -5.16 -5.52
N VAL A 24 4.32 -6.37 -4.96
CA VAL A 24 5.05 -7.56 -5.41
C VAL A 24 4.72 -7.88 -6.87
N LEU A 25 3.44 -7.86 -7.23
CA LEU A 25 2.95 -8.13 -8.57
C LEU A 25 3.58 -7.18 -9.61
N SER A 26 3.85 -5.92 -9.25
CA SER A 26 4.50 -4.95 -10.14
C SER A 26 5.88 -5.39 -10.64
N SER A 27 6.59 -6.20 -9.86
CA SER A 27 7.90 -6.77 -10.26
C SER A 27 7.79 -7.92 -11.26
N ILE A 28 6.60 -8.53 -11.40
CA ILE A 28 6.35 -9.70 -12.24
C ILE A 28 5.69 -9.29 -13.55
N VAL A 29 4.63 -8.48 -13.49
CA VAL A 29 3.80 -8.10 -14.65
C VAL A 29 3.97 -6.64 -15.08
N GLY A 30 4.84 -5.88 -14.40
CA GLY A 30 5.03 -4.46 -14.61
C GLY A 30 3.97 -3.57 -13.93
N ILE A 31 4.24 -2.26 -13.92
CA ILE A 31 3.42 -1.25 -13.21
C ILE A 31 1.98 -1.24 -13.74
N ALA A 32 1.78 -1.26 -15.05
CA ALA A 32 0.44 -1.23 -15.66
C ALA A 32 -0.42 -2.44 -15.26
N GLY A 33 0.18 -3.63 -15.14
CA GLY A 33 -0.53 -4.83 -14.69
C GLY A 33 -0.90 -4.76 -13.20
N ALA A 34 0.02 -4.28 -12.37
CA ALA A 34 -0.23 -4.06 -10.94
C ALA A 34 -1.31 -2.98 -10.68
N GLN A 35 -1.31 -1.90 -11.45
CA GLN A 35 -2.35 -0.87 -11.39
C GLN A 35 -3.74 -1.45 -11.70
N ARG A 36 -3.87 -2.24 -12.79
CA ARG A 36 -5.13 -2.91 -13.13
C ARG A 36 -5.62 -3.82 -12.02
N TYR A 37 -4.71 -4.57 -11.38
CA TYR A 37 -5.04 -5.43 -10.25
C TYR A 37 -5.55 -4.63 -9.04
N LEU A 38 -4.88 -3.54 -8.66
CA LEU A 38 -5.31 -2.73 -7.52
C LEU A 38 -6.62 -2.00 -7.77
N LEU A 39 -6.85 -1.52 -9.00
CA LEU A 39 -8.12 -0.93 -9.42
C LEU A 39 -9.28 -1.94 -9.36
N SER A 40 -9.07 -3.19 -9.80
CA SER A 40 -10.11 -4.22 -9.73
C SER A 40 -10.44 -4.68 -8.30
N ARG A 41 -9.58 -4.33 -7.33
CA ARG A 41 -9.79 -4.54 -5.89
C ARG A 41 -10.33 -3.29 -5.17
N CYS A 42 -10.78 -2.29 -5.93
CA CYS A 42 -11.34 -1.04 -5.39
C CYS A 42 -10.38 -0.26 -4.49
N ILE A 43 -9.06 -0.40 -4.69
CA ILE A 43 -8.08 0.39 -3.96
C ILE A 43 -8.13 1.85 -4.47
N PRO A 44 -8.17 2.86 -3.57
CA PRO A 44 -8.24 4.25 -3.99
C PRO A 44 -7.05 4.67 -4.85
N LEU A 45 -7.31 5.44 -5.91
CA LEU A 45 -6.29 5.86 -6.88
C LEU A 45 -5.07 6.53 -6.23
N HIS A 46 -5.30 7.40 -5.25
CA HIS A 46 -4.23 8.09 -4.52
C HIS A 46 -3.32 7.13 -3.74
N VAL A 47 -3.82 5.96 -3.30
CA VAL A 47 -3.01 4.91 -2.67
C VAL A 47 -2.17 4.22 -3.74
N ILE A 48 -2.78 3.86 -4.87
CA ILE A 48 -2.10 3.19 -6.01
C ILE A 48 -0.94 4.04 -6.51
N GLU A 49 -1.16 5.33 -6.75
CA GLU A 49 -0.11 6.28 -7.16
C GLU A 49 1.02 6.34 -6.14
N ARG A 50 0.68 6.41 -4.85
CA ARG A 50 1.67 6.43 -3.76
C ARG A 50 2.52 5.16 -3.72
N VAL A 51 1.95 3.99 -3.93
CA VAL A 51 2.69 2.73 -3.75
C VAL A 51 3.41 2.26 -5.00
N LEU A 52 2.90 2.57 -6.20
CA LEU A 52 3.50 2.14 -7.46
C LEU A 52 4.37 3.23 -8.12
N CYS A 53 4.00 4.50 -7.99
CA CYS A 53 4.67 5.61 -8.68
C CYS A 53 5.67 6.38 -7.78
N ALA A 54 5.68 6.16 -6.46
CA ALA A 54 6.69 6.79 -5.62
C ALA A 54 8.11 6.31 -5.97
N PRO A 55 9.12 7.21 -6.00
CA PRO A 55 10.50 6.82 -6.23
C PRO A 55 10.93 5.74 -5.24
N ILE A 56 11.73 4.78 -5.72
CA ILE A 56 12.15 3.57 -4.99
C ILE A 56 12.77 3.90 -3.63
N ASP A 57 13.38 5.07 -3.48
CA ASP A 57 13.98 5.54 -2.23
C ASP A 57 12.97 5.73 -1.08
N ALA A 58 11.70 6.04 -1.37
CA ALA A 58 10.64 6.14 -0.35
C ALA A 58 10.11 4.76 0.08
N ARG A 59 10.35 3.71 -0.70
CA ARG A 59 9.86 2.33 -0.42
C ARG A 59 10.79 1.54 0.50
N ARG A 60 11.98 2.07 0.80
CA ARG A 60 13.06 1.36 1.50
C ARG A 60 13.57 2.13 2.73
N THR A 61 12.71 2.27 3.74
CA THR A 61 13.21 2.57 5.08
C THR A 61 12.63 1.58 6.08
N PRO A 62 13.26 0.41 6.30
CA PRO A 62 13.15 -0.23 7.60
C PRO A 62 13.93 0.67 8.55
N MET A 63 13.27 1.67 9.12
CA MET A 63 13.84 2.42 10.22
C MET A 63 13.88 1.47 11.42
N ARG A 64 14.91 0.61 11.45
CA ARG A 64 15.28 -0.18 12.60
C ARG A 64 15.61 0.86 13.68
N ALA A 65 14.64 1.12 14.55
CA ALA A 65 14.83 1.97 15.70
C ALA A 65 16.08 1.46 16.43
N LYS A 66 17.17 2.20 16.35
CA LYS A 66 18.33 1.97 17.21
C LYS A 66 17.86 2.34 18.60
N VAL A 67 17.56 1.32 19.42
CA VAL A 67 17.36 1.50 20.85
C VAL A 67 18.71 1.98 21.40
N PRO A 68 18.82 3.21 21.95
CA PRO A 68 20.02 3.62 22.65
C PRO A 68 20.10 2.77 23.91
N THR A 69 21.16 1.99 24.04
CA THR A 69 21.48 1.28 25.28
C THR A 69 22.74 1.94 25.81
N GLU A 70 22.58 3.00 26.60
CA GLU A 70 23.51 3.46 27.64
C GLU A 70 22.71 4.19 28.72
#